data_AF-A0A0B7NLQ2-F1
#
_entry.id   AF-A0A0B7NLQ2-F1
#
_cell.length_a   1.000
_cell.length_b   1.000
_cell.length_c   1.000
_cell.angle_alpha   90.00
_cell.angle_beta   90.00
_cell.angle_gamma   90.00
#
_symmetry.space_group_name_H-M   'P 1'
#
loop_
_entity.id
_entity.type
_entity.pdbx_description
1 polymer ?
#
loop_
_entity_poly.entity_id
_entity_poly.type
_entity_poly.pdbx_seq_one_letter_code
_entity_poly.pdbx_strand_id
1 'polypeptide(L)'
;MTEPTDNDLLRCTLGKCENHEVIVKRVDNILHCPLCNKIYDNSVSLSSHIKRFEGDCSSNADDSDNENANLSMDLVAVPTIKTMRHTRREEESTVVLRDYSQAIINACQSMDCCLDEKDKNAWIIDKMGLEPFALTCSDHQDNLIEYNALSHPANIKKISNHKFECKSILPEKRKRIEGDSSEANHEPNLKFACAQVLAGAILLNVSSGVAIMINTIEMYGMTKSVDIHRDVSASMDSSLPPVSSFYCNVWPCIQNTRDGRKLISTSLSCTGLLTSSTRVDILEDPQIGPSSSTVTISPQTTRIYIDQESWDKANALALNSEVRSIHTSYLVGQMRQLRSQFHHPTSYMLCRASSHVAMGRFCQPLTVFTYADFEGIKKTIDNDNSNMIASRIFQEIGYEIIKSPATANLNRTLVVKSMAELNDGRINILFSSLLALF
;
A
#
# COMPACT_ATOMS: atom_id res chain seq x y z
N MET A 1 -18.58 60.36 -20.79
CA MET A 1 -19.73 59.43 -20.80
C MET A 1 -19.40 58.36 -21.82
N THR A 2 -18.81 57.27 -21.35
CA THR A 2 -18.55 56.07 -22.14
C THR A 2 -19.13 54.93 -21.35
N GLU A 3 -20.19 54.34 -21.90
CA GLU A 3 -20.91 53.20 -21.37
C GLU A 3 -19.96 52.00 -21.19
N PRO A 4 -20.12 51.23 -20.10
CA PRO A 4 -19.83 49.81 -20.15
C PRO A 4 -21.16 49.07 -20.23
N THR A 5 -21.25 48.01 -21.03
CA THR A 5 -21.29 46.65 -20.47
C THR A 5 -21.50 45.60 -21.55
N ASP A 6 -20.57 44.65 -21.57
CA ASP A 6 -20.74 43.32 -22.11
C ASP A 6 -22.00 42.67 -21.52
N ASN A 7 -22.96 42.35 -22.38
CA ASN A 7 -24.05 41.45 -22.05
C ASN A 7 -23.60 40.01 -22.34
N ASP A 8 -23.14 39.29 -21.33
CA ASP A 8 -22.93 37.84 -21.42
C ASP A 8 -24.29 37.13 -21.52
N LEU A 9 -24.65 36.73 -22.73
CA LEU A 9 -25.86 35.95 -23.03
C LEU A 9 -25.62 34.47 -22.69
N LEU A 10 -26.09 34.04 -21.53
CA LEU A 10 -26.09 32.64 -21.12
C LEU A 10 -27.37 31.94 -21.56
N ARG A 11 -27.22 30.88 -22.37
CA ARG A 11 -28.30 29.96 -22.73
C ARG A 11 -28.25 28.73 -21.84
N CYS A 12 -29.34 28.41 -21.16
CA CYS A 12 -29.49 27.16 -20.40
C CYS A 12 -30.84 26.53 -20.73
N THR A 13 -30.83 25.20 -20.92
CA THR A 13 -32.00 24.38 -21.18
C THR A 13 -32.57 23.79 -19.88
N LEU A 14 -33.88 23.93 -19.69
CA LEU A 14 -34.66 23.41 -18.58
C LEU A 14 -35.32 22.08 -18.96
N GLY A 15 -34.99 20.99 -18.23
CA GLY A 15 -35.83 19.79 -18.14
C GLY A 15 -36.12 19.01 -19.43
N LYS A 16 -36.82 17.87 -19.29
CA LYS A 16 -37.06 16.87 -20.37
C LYS A 16 -38.25 17.17 -21.30
N CYS A 17 -38.98 18.27 -21.12
CA CYS A 17 -40.08 18.65 -21.99
C CYS A 17 -40.00 20.15 -22.31
N GLU A 18 -39.81 20.45 -23.59
CA GLU A 18 -39.80 21.77 -24.26
C GLU A 18 -38.68 22.76 -23.89
N ASN A 19 -37.85 23.07 -24.89
CA ASN A 19 -36.71 23.99 -24.82
C ASN A 19 -37.14 25.42 -24.43
N HIS A 20 -37.25 25.70 -23.14
CA HIS A 20 -37.36 27.06 -22.63
C HIS A 20 -35.96 27.68 -22.53
N GLU A 21 -35.67 28.67 -23.37
CA GLU A 21 -34.48 29.51 -23.26
C GLU A 21 -34.73 30.62 -22.24
N VAL A 22 -33.88 30.72 -21.22
CA VAL A 22 -33.97 31.78 -20.21
C VAL A 22 -32.76 32.69 -20.33
N ILE A 23 -33.00 33.99 -20.55
CA ILE A 23 -31.96 35.02 -20.66
C ILE A 23 -31.70 35.60 -19.27
N VAL A 24 -30.46 35.49 -18.80
CA VAL A 24 -30.05 36.03 -17.51
C VAL A 24 -29.05 37.16 -17.72
N LYS A 25 -29.30 38.31 -17.09
CA LYS A 25 -28.40 39.46 -17.11
C LYS A 25 -27.50 39.46 -15.88
N ARG A 26 -26.24 39.86 -16.08
CA ARG A 26 -25.27 40.09 -15.02
C ARG A 26 -25.37 41.56 -14.58
N VAL A 27 -25.62 41.80 -13.30
CA VAL A 27 -25.65 43.14 -12.69
C VAL A 27 -24.58 43.17 -11.61
N ASP A 28 -23.64 44.12 -11.69
CA ASP A 28 -22.52 44.25 -10.74
C ASP A 28 -21.69 42.96 -10.53
N ASN A 29 -21.42 42.21 -11.62
CA ASN A 29 -20.76 40.89 -11.61
C ASN A 29 -21.53 39.76 -10.91
N ILE A 30 -22.79 39.98 -10.56
CA ILE A 30 -23.66 39.01 -9.90
C ILE A 30 -24.73 38.54 -10.89
N LEU A 31 -24.98 37.23 -10.90
CA LEU A 31 -26.03 36.60 -11.68
C LEU A 31 -27.24 36.30 -10.79
N HIS A 32 -28.41 36.80 -11.16
CA HIS A 32 -29.64 36.55 -10.45
C HIS A 32 -30.37 35.36 -11.05
N CYS A 33 -30.90 34.47 -10.22
CA CYS A 33 -31.84 33.48 -10.71
C CYS A 33 -33.14 34.18 -11.14
N PRO A 34 -33.66 33.93 -12.34
CA PRO A 34 -34.93 34.53 -12.78
C PRO A 34 -36.16 33.86 -12.14
N LEU A 35 -35.97 32.71 -11.47
CA LEU A 35 -37.04 31.91 -10.86
C LEU A 35 -37.10 32.06 -9.34
N CYS A 36 -36.05 32.62 -8.70
CA CYS A 36 -36.03 32.91 -7.27
C CYS A 36 -35.04 34.04 -6.93
N ASN A 37 -35.09 34.56 -5.71
CA ASN A 37 -34.24 35.68 -5.29
C ASN A 37 -32.77 35.31 -4.98
N LYS A 38 -32.29 34.13 -5.39
CA LYS A 38 -30.90 33.68 -5.13
C LYS A 38 -29.93 34.27 -6.14
N ILE A 39 -28.73 34.59 -5.65
CA ILE A 39 -27.63 35.20 -6.40
C ILE A 39 -26.46 34.24 -6.57
N TYR A 40 -25.74 34.38 -7.69
CA TYR A 40 -24.63 33.50 -8.07
C TYR A 40 -23.47 34.34 -8.61
N ASP A 41 -22.25 33.93 -8.28
CA ASP A 41 -21.00 34.56 -8.71
C ASP A 41 -20.55 34.09 -10.12
N ASN A 42 -20.99 32.90 -10.53
CA ASN A 42 -20.65 32.31 -11.81
C ASN A 42 -21.82 31.53 -12.44
N SER A 43 -21.75 31.36 -13.75
CA SER A 43 -22.81 30.76 -14.56
C SER A 43 -22.99 29.27 -14.35
N VAL A 44 -21.94 28.56 -13.92
CA VAL A 44 -21.97 27.12 -13.65
C VAL A 44 -22.80 26.84 -12.40
N SER A 45 -22.63 27.65 -11.35
CA SER A 45 -23.42 27.58 -10.13
C SER A 45 -24.91 27.86 -10.40
N LEU A 46 -25.21 28.89 -11.20
CA LEU A 46 -26.60 29.20 -11.59
C LEU A 46 -27.21 28.09 -12.44
N SER A 47 -26.48 27.58 -13.45
CA SER A 47 -26.93 26.49 -14.31
C SER A 47 -27.23 25.22 -13.48
N SER A 48 -26.38 24.91 -12.52
CA SER A 48 -26.55 23.76 -11.63
C SER A 48 -27.75 23.92 -10.70
N HIS A 49 -27.98 25.13 -10.18
CA HIS A 49 -29.18 25.44 -9.40
C HIS A 49 -30.45 25.24 -10.23
N ILE A 50 -30.54 25.86 -11.41
CA ILE A 50 -31.72 25.76 -12.27
C ILE A 50 -32.01 24.30 -12.67
N LYS A 51 -30.97 23.52 -13.00
CA LYS A 51 -31.10 22.08 -13.32
C LYS A 51 -31.56 21.25 -12.13
N ARG A 52 -31.11 21.58 -10.92
CA ARG A 52 -31.41 20.82 -9.70
C ARG A 52 -32.86 20.95 -9.26
N PHE A 53 -33.51 22.07 -9.54
CA PHE A 53 -34.89 22.33 -9.15
C PHE A 53 -35.89 22.19 -10.30
N GLU A 54 -35.45 21.67 -11.46
CA GLU A 54 -36.29 21.43 -12.65
C GLU A 54 -37.20 22.61 -13.07
N GLY A 55 -36.79 23.86 -12.75
CA GLY A 55 -37.58 25.05 -13.06
C GLY A 55 -38.61 25.47 -12.02
N ASP A 56 -38.72 24.77 -10.88
CA ASP A 56 -39.64 25.13 -9.78
C ASP A 56 -38.86 25.50 -8.51
N CYS A 57 -38.57 26.79 -8.37
CA CYS A 57 -37.88 27.35 -7.20
C CYS A 57 -38.86 27.95 -6.16
N SER A 58 -40.16 27.64 -6.27
CA SER A 58 -41.25 28.29 -5.54
C SER A 58 -41.47 27.77 -4.12
N SER A 59 -40.78 26.71 -3.70
CA SER A 59 -40.91 26.19 -2.34
C SER A 59 -40.09 27.04 -1.37
N ASN A 60 -40.76 28.03 -0.78
CA ASN A 60 -40.30 28.76 0.40
C ASN A 60 -40.04 27.76 1.54
N ALA A 61 -38.78 27.38 1.72
CA ALA A 61 -38.25 27.06 3.04
C ALA A 61 -37.44 28.29 3.46
N ASP A 62 -38.01 29.05 4.39
CA ASP A 62 -37.36 30.17 5.08
C ASP A 62 -36.11 29.64 5.81
N ASP A 63 -34.93 29.89 5.24
CA ASP A 63 -33.66 29.86 5.97
C ASP A 63 -33.30 31.30 6.31
N SER A 64 -33.93 31.83 7.35
CA SER A 64 -33.38 32.94 8.13
C SER A 64 -33.20 32.46 9.56
N ASP A 65 -32.14 31.68 9.79
CA ASP A 65 -31.51 31.65 11.11
C ASP A 65 -30.00 31.65 10.94
N ASN A 66 -29.46 32.81 11.29
CA ASN A 66 -28.08 33.06 11.61
C ASN A 66 -27.77 32.35 12.93
N GLU A 67 -27.61 31.03 12.89
CA GLU A 67 -26.97 30.29 13.98
C GLU A 67 -25.67 29.68 13.48
N ASN A 68 -24.61 29.97 14.23
CA ASN A 68 -23.38 29.19 14.30
C ASN A 68 -23.72 27.74 14.71
N ALA A 69 -24.30 26.97 13.80
CA ALA A 69 -24.44 25.54 13.92
C ALA A 69 -23.15 24.94 13.37
N ASN A 70 -22.29 24.58 14.31
CA ASN A 70 -21.20 23.65 14.16
C ASN A 70 -21.75 22.37 13.51
N LEU A 71 -21.76 22.31 12.17
CA LEU A 71 -22.03 21.09 11.42
C LEU A 71 -20.86 20.17 11.73
N SER A 72 -21.07 19.30 12.73
CA SER A 72 -20.31 18.06 12.88
C SER A 72 -20.37 17.37 11.54
N MET A 73 -19.31 17.54 10.73
CA MET A 73 -19.05 16.61 9.66
C MET A 73 -18.73 15.31 10.39
N ASP A 74 -19.71 14.42 10.43
CA ASP A 74 -19.51 13.06 10.90
C ASP A 74 -18.54 12.42 9.91
N LEU A 75 -17.27 12.42 10.30
CA LEU A 75 -16.13 11.92 9.56
C LEU A 75 -15.58 10.74 10.36
N VAL A 76 -15.42 9.62 9.67
CA VAL A 76 -14.74 8.46 10.24
C VAL A 76 -13.28 8.52 9.84
N ALA A 77 -12.41 8.58 10.85
CA ALA A 77 -10.98 8.55 10.67
C ALA A 77 -10.56 7.23 10.00
N VAL A 78 -9.84 7.33 8.88
CA VAL A 78 -9.18 6.17 8.28
C VAL A 78 -7.75 6.07 8.83
N PRO A 79 -7.06 4.92 8.69
CA PRO A 79 -5.73 4.76 9.27
C PRO A 79 -4.74 5.80 8.75
N THR A 80 -4.02 6.43 9.67
CA THR A 80 -3.09 7.53 9.38
C THR A 80 -1.63 7.08 9.52
N ILE A 81 -0.72 7.71 8.76
CA ILE A 81 0.73 7.51 8.91
C ILE A 81 1.23 8.42 10.05
N LYS A 82 1.48 7.86 11.24
CA LYS A 82 2.20 8.60 12.30
C LYS A 82 3.70 8.51 12.09
N THR A 83 4.38 9.66 12.03
CA THR A 83 5.83 9.75 12.09
C THR A 83 6.31 9.28 13.47
N MET A 84 7.12 8.22 13.52
CA MET A 84 7.73 7.76 14.77
C MET A 84 8.71 8.83 15.29
N ARG A 85 8.42 9.42 16.45
CA ARG A 85 9.40 10.15 17.27
C ARG A 85 9.73 9.30 18.49
N HIS A 86 11.02 9.05 18.69
CA HIS A 86 11.54 8.40 19.89
C HIS A 86 11.50 9.36 21.08
N THR A 87 10.81 8.98 22.15
CA THR A 87 10.90 9.63 23.47
C THR A 87 11.81 8.78 24.36
N ARG A 88 12.90 9.37 24.85
CA ARG A 88 13.81 8.76 25.83
C ARG A 88 13.24 8.97 27.23
N ARG A 89 13.19 7.91 28.03
CA ARG A 89 12.80 7.93 29.45
C ARG A 89 14.01 7.46 30.26
N GLU A 90 14.40 8.22 31.28
CA GLU A 90 15.48 7.89 32.22
C GLU A 90 14.89 7.29 33.50
N GLU A 91 15.37 6.12 33.93
CA GLU A 91 15.22 5.61 35.30
C GLU A 91 16.50 4.87 35.73
N GLU A 92 16.82 4.99 37.03
CA GLU A 92 18.09 4.74 37.72
C GLU A 92 18.43 3.25 37.93
N SER A 93 19.74 2.93 37.94
CA SER A 93 20.27 1.56 38.01
C SER A 93 20.74 1.13 39.41
N THR A 94 20.14 0.07 39.96
CA THR A 94 20.78 -0.85 40.91
C THR A 94 20.60 -2.28 40.42
N VAL A 95 21.69 -2.93 40.01
CA VAL A 95 21.67 -4.24 39.33
C VAL A 95 21.42 -5.37 40.33
N VAL A 96 20.20 -5.92 40.32
CA VAL A 96 19.87 -7.22 40.95
C VAL A 96 19.96 -8.27 39.85
N LEU A 97 20.90 -9.23 39.98
CA LEU A 97 20.97 -10.38 39.07
C LEU A 97 19.67 -11.17 39.15
N ARG A 98 19.10 -11.49 37.99
CA ARG A 98 17.83 -12.20 37.90
C ARG A 98 18.00 -13.67 38.28
N ASP A 99 17.01 -14.22 38.96
CA ASP A 99 16.97 -15.66 39.26
C ASP A 99 16.70 -16.49 38.00
N TYR A 100 16.82 -17.82 38.12
CA TYR A 100 16.70 -18.76 37.01
C TYR A 100 15.39 -18.61 36.22
N SER A 101 14.26 -18.50 36.94
CA SER A 101 12.93 -18.36 36.33
C SER A 101 12.81 -17.02 35.63
N GLN A 102 13.29 -15.95 36.25
CA GLN A 102 13.26 -14.61 35.69
C GLN A 102 14.19 -14.48 34.48
N ALA A 103 15.31 -15.19 34.45
CA ALA A 103 16.22 -15.25 33.31
C ALA A 103 15.59 -15.97 32.11
N ILE A 104 14.82 -17.05 32.33
CA ILE A 104 14.04 -17.70 31.26
C ILE A 104 12.99 -16.75 30.70
N ILE A 105 12.23 -16.10 31.59
CA ILE A 105 11.18 -15.15 31.17
C ILE A 105 11.76 -14.04 30.30
N ASN A 106 12.93 -13.49 30.68
CA ASN A 106 13.62 -12.45 29.93
C ASN A 106 14.22 -12.95 28.61
N ALA A 107 14.88 -14.11 28.61
CA ALA A 107 15.45 -14.70 27.41
C ALA A 107 14.38 -15.01 26.35
N CYS A 108 13.18 -15.39 26.79
CA CYS A 108 12.01 -15.60 25.93
C CYS A 108 11.21 -14.33 25.62
N GLN A 109 11.61 -13.16 26.13
CA GLN A 109 10.88 -11.89 26.00
C GLN A 109 9.40 -11.97 26.45
N SER A 110 9.12 -12.77 27.48
CA SER A 110 7.76 -13.14 27.92
C SER A 110 7.33 -12.42 29.21
N MET A 111 7.88 -11.24 29.49
CA MET A 111 7.63 -10.48 30.73
C MET A 111 6.14 -10.16 30.91
N ASP A 112 5.46 -9.80 29.83
CA ASP A 112 4.05 -9.39 29.81
C ASP A 112 3.07 -10.56 29.60
N CYS A 113 3.57 -11.79 29.46
CA CYS A 113 2.74 -12.98 29.27
C CYS A 113 2.04 -13.41 30.56
N CYS A 114 0.93 -14.16 30.40
CA CYS A 114 0.24 -14.80 31.51
C CYS A 114 1.10 -15.92 32.14
N LEU A 115 0.77 -16.33 33.37
CA LEU A 115 1.52 -17.37 34.09
C LEU A 115 1.57 -18.69 33.32
N ASP A 116 0.44 -19.10 32.72
CA ASP A 116 0.38 -20.33 31.92
C ASP A 116 1.35 -20.32 30.72
N GLU A 117 1.57 -19.16 30.09
CA GLU A 117 2.53 -19.02 28.99
C GLU A 117 3.98 -19.02 29.48
N LYS A 118 4.24 -18.40 30.64
CA LYS A 118 5.56 -18.45 31.30
C LYS A 118 5.93 -19.88 31.71
N ASP A 119 4.96 -20.62 32.25
CA ASP A 119 5.13 -22.04 32.63
C ASP A 119 5.34 -22.95 31.42
N LYS A 120 4.61 -22.71 30.32
CA LYS A 120 4.83 -23.41 29.04
C LYS A 120 6.25 -23.16 28.50
N ASN A 121 6.72 -21.92 28.53
CA ASN A 121 8.07 -21.59 28.08
C ASN A 121 9.11 -22.33 28.95
N ALA A 122 8.97 -22.30 30.27
CA ALA A 122 9.85 -23.02 31.18
C ALA A 122 9.86 -24.54 30.89
N TRP A 123 8.68 -25.14 30.66
CA TRP A 123 8.56 -26.55 30.31
C TRP A 123 9.24 -26.90 28.98
N ILE A 124 9.09 -26.04 27.96
CA ILE A 124 9.74 -26.22 26.65
C ILE A 124 11.27 -26.16 26.78
N ILE A 125 11.79 -25.18 27.54
CA ILE A 125 13.23 -25.01 27.77
C ILE A 125 13.82 -26.21 28.52
N ASP A 126 13.11 -26.72 29.53
CA ASP A 126 13.46 -27.97 30.23
C ASP A 126 13.54 -29.16 29.26
N LYS A 127 12.52 -29.34 28.40
CA LYS A 127 12.49 -30.46 27.43
C LYS A 127 13.57 -30.37 26.37
N MET A 128 14.00 -29.16 26.03
CA MET A 128 15.14 -28.95 25.14
C MET A 128 16.50 -29.08 25.84
N GLY A 129 16.55 -29.25 27.17
CA GLY A 129 17.79 -29.36 27.93
C GLY A 129 18.66 -28.09 27.85
N LEU A 130 18.00 -26.93 27.77
CA LEU A 130 18.64 -25.62 27.72
C LEU A 130 18.65 -24.99 29.11
N GLU A 131 19.70 -24.24 29.42
CA GLU A 131 19.86 -23.50 30.65
C GLU A 131 20.02 -22.01 30.34
N PRO A 132 19.40 -21.11 31.14
CA PRO A 132 19.65 -19.68 31.05
C PRO A 132 21.05 -19.34 31.54
N PHE A 133 21.69 -18.41 30.85
CA PHE A 133 22.92 -17.77 31.31
C PHE A 133 22.82 -16.25 31.07
N ALA A 134 23.54 -15.49 31.89
CA ALA A 134 23.58 -14.04 31.80
C ALA A 134 24.89 -13.58 31.15
N LEU A 135 24.77 -12.69 30.18
CA LEU A 135 25.86 -11.90 29.62
C LEU A 135 25.78 -10.50 30.21
N THR A 136 26.83 -10.04 30.88
CA THR A 136 26.92 -8.68 31.38
C THR A 136 27.81 -7.84 30.48
N CYS A 137 27.33 -6.67 30.06
CA CYS A 137 28.06 -5.73 29.23
C CYS A 137 27.91 -4.32 29.81
N SER A 138 28.99 -3.58 29.95
CA SER A 138 28.93 -2.17 30.34
C SER A 138 28.51 -1.32 29.15
N ASP A 139 27.56 -0.41 29.34
CA ASP A 139 27.18 0.57 28.32
C ASP A 139 28.17 1.74 28.25
N HIS A 140 27.90 2.73 27.38
CA HIS A 140 28.74 3.91 27.21
C HIS A 140 28.81 4.83 28.44
N GLN A 141 28.01 4.55 29.47
CA GLN A 141 27.97 5.26 30.75
C GLN A 141 28.46 4.36 31.89
N ASP A 142 29.14 3.24 31.57
CA ASP A 142 29.61 2.20 32.50
C ASP A 142 28.50 1.49 33.30
N ASN A 143 27.22 1.61 32.90
CA ASN A 143 26.17 0.85 33.53
C ASN A 143 26.23 -0.61 33.08
N LEU A 144 26.19 -1.53 34.04
CA LEU A 144 26.19 -2.96 33.76
C LEU A 144 24.81 -3.38 33.24
N ILE A 145 24.72 -3.70 31.95
CA ILE A 145 23.52 -4.27 31.32
C ILE A 145 23.61 -5.79 31.34
N GLU A 146 22.58 -6.43 31.87
CA GLU A 146 22.41 -7.89 31.83
C GLU A 146 21.54 -8.30 30.63
N TYR A 147 22.06 -9.22 29.82
CA TYR A 147 21.34 -9.90 28.75
C TYR A 147 21.20 -11.39 29.09
N ASN A 148 19.96 -11.89 29.15
CA ASN A 148 19.71 -13.32 29.37
C ASN A 148 19.61 -14.07 28.04
N ALA A 149 20.28 -15.21 27.94
CA ALA A 149 20.25 -16.09 26.78
C ALA A 149 20.13 -17.56 27.22
N LEU A 150 19.79 -18.47 26.30
CA LEU A 150 19.62 -19.90 26.56
C LEU A 150 20.66 -20.71 25.79
N SER A 151 21.32 -21.66 26.45
CA SER A 151 22.22 -22.61 25.78
C SER A 151 22.30 -23.92 26.55
N HIS A 152 22.84 -24.97 25.94
CA HIS A 152 23.09 -26.22 26.66
C HIS A 152 24.16 -26.04 27.74
N PRO A 153 24.05 -26.72 28.91
CA PRO A 153 25.02 -26.66 30.00
C PRO A 153 26.47 -26.91 29.55
N ALA A 154 26.68 -27.82 28.60
CA ALA A 154 28.00 -28.12 28.05
C ALA A 154 28.64 -26.94 27.29
N ASN A 155 27.83 -26.07 26.70
CA ASN A 155 28.29 -24.86 26.03
C ASN A 155 28.57 -23.76 27.05
N ILE A 156 27.72 -23.60 28.06
CA ILE A 156 27.91 -22.62 29.15
C ILE A 156 29.22 -22.91 29.90
N LYS A 157 29.51 -24.16 30.22
CA LYS A 157 30.77 -24.58 30.86
C LYS A 157 32.02 -24.30 30.00
N LYS A 158 31.88 -24.24 28.67
CA LYS A 158 32.97 -23.86 27.77
C LYS A 158 33.17 -22.35 27.67
N ILE A 159 32.17 -21.56 28.05
CA ILE A 159 32.17 -20.09 27.99
C ILE A 159 32.92 -19.47 29.18
N SER A 160 33.17 -20.20 30.27
CA SER A 160 33.77 -19.67 31.51
C SER A 160 35.25 -19.24 31.44
N ASN A 161 35.93 -19.35 30.29
CA ASN A 161 37.35 -18.98 30.13
C ASN A 161 37.59 -17.56 29.54
N HIS A 162 36.80 -16.59 29.99
CA HIS A 162 37.10 -15.14 29.94
C HIS A 162 37.54 -14.50 28.60
N LYS A 163 36.94 -14.89 27.46
CA LYS A 163 36.77 -13.95 26.33
C LYS A 163 35.66 -14.43 25.40
N PHE A 164 34.52 -13.75 25.46
CA PHE A 164 33.47 -13.93 24.48
C PHE A 164 33.78 -13.02 23.29
N GLU A 165 34.38 -13.56 22.24
CA GLU A 165 34.37 -12.93 20.93
C GLU A 165 33.13 -13.46 20.20
N CYS A 166 32.00 -12.75 20.33
CA CYS A 166 30.79 -13.08 19.59
C CYS A 166 31.00 -12.77 18.11
N LYS A 167 31.68 -13.65 17.40
CA LYS A 167 31.64 -13.63 15.95
C LYS A 167 30.29 -14.19 15.57
N SER A 168 29.42 -13.32 15.04
CA SER A 168 28.25 -13.76 14.30
C SER A 168 28.68 -14.92 13.41
N ILE A 169 28.01 -16.07 13.54
CA ILE A 169 28.10 -17.13 12.53
C ILE A 169 27.34 -16.56 11.33
N LEU A 170 27.99 -15.61 10.65
CA LEU A 170 27.61 -15.22 9.32
C LEU A 170 27.86 -16.47 8.46
N PRO A 171 26.89 -16.95 7.67
CA PRO A 171 27.18 -17.93 6.63
C PRO A 171 28.40 -17.43 5.86
N GLU A 172 29.39 -18.30 5.66
CA GLU A 172 30.69 -17.95 5.09
C GLU A 172 30.53 -16.93 3.97
N LYS A 173 31.02 -15.70 4.22
CA LYS A 173 30.97 -14.60 3.26
C LYS A 173 31.70 -15.05 1.99
N ARG A 174 30.96 -15.36 0.94
CA ARG A 174 31.38 -14.89 -0.39
C ARG A 174 31.57 -13.38 -0.26
N LYS A 175 32.76 -12.92 -0.64
CA LYS A 175 33.22 -11.53 -0.52
C LYS A 175 32.05 -10.56 -0.72
N ARG A 176 31.64 -9.91 0.37
CA ARG A 176 30.83 -8.69 0.31
C ARG A 176 31.63 -7.68 -0.50
N ILE A 177 31.15 -7.35 -1.67
CA ILE A 177 31.37 -6.02 -2.22
C ILE A 177 30.39 -5.14 -1.43
N GLU A 178 30.92 -4.19 -0.66
CA GLU A 178 30.13 -3.22 0.08
C GLU A 178 29.20 -2.47 -0.88
N GLY A 179 27.91 -2.56 -0.62
CA GLY A 179 26.85 -1.82 -1.27
C GLY A 179 25.65 -1.85 -0.32
N ASP A 180 25.26 -0.67 0.16
CA ASP A 180 24.17 -0.40 1.09
C ASP A 180 22.88 -1.14 0.73
N SER A 181 22.58 -2.24 1.43
CA SER A 181 21.31 -2.96 1.28
C SER A 181 20.38 -2.80 2.51
N SER A 182 20.71 -1.91 3.44
CA SER A 182 19.84 -1.55 4.58
C SER A 182 18.89 -0.38 4.30
N GLU A 183 19.14 0.47 3.30
CA GLU A 183 18.39 1.72 3.10
C GLU A 183 16.99 1.50 2.47
N ALA A 184 16.84 0.56 1.53
CA ALA A 184 15.56 0.25 0.86
C ALA A 184 14.43 -0.24 1.80
N ASN A 185 14.78 -0.65 3.02
CA ASN A 185 13.80 -1.05 4.02
C ASN A 185 13.09 0.16 4.66
N HIS A 186 13.72 1.32 4.72
CA HIS A 186 13.16 2.52 5.34
C HIS A 186 12.81 3.63 4.34
N GLU A 187 13.23 3.48 3.08
CA GLU A 187 13.06 4.44 2.01
C GLU A 187 12.05 3.97 0.94
N PRO A 188 10.81 4.51 0.94
CA PRO A 188 9.79 4.16 -0.06
C PRO A 188 10.22 4.42 -1.51
N ASN A 189 11.00 5.48 -1.74
CA ASN A 189 11.57 5.87 -3.04
C ASN A 189 12.33 4.73 -3.72
N LEU A 190 13.08 3.92 -2.96
CA LEU A 190 13.82 2.80 -3.52
C LEU A 190 12.89 1.68 -4.01
N LYS A 191 11.72 1.48 -3.40
CA LYS A 191 10.70 0.54 -3.91
C LYS A 191 10.06 1.04 -5.20
N PHE A 192 9.83 2.35 -5.31
CA PHE A 192 9.33 2.98 -6.54
C PHE A 192 10.34 2.83 -7.68
N ALA A 193 11.62 3.06 -7.40
CA ALA A 193 12.70 2.85 -8.34
C ALA A 193 12.76 1.38 -8.80
N CYS A 194 12.75 0.41 -7.87
CA CYS A 194 12.75 -1.01 -8.23
C CYS A 194 11.55 -1.41 -9.12
N ALA A 195 10.35 -0.93 -8.77
CA ALA A 195 9.16 -1.17 -9.59
C ALA A 195 9.33 -0.60 -11.01
N GLN A 196 9.83 0.63 -11.11
CA GLN A 196 10.06 1.33 -12.39
C GLN A 196 11.13 0.64 -13.25
N VAL A 197 12.23 0.16 -12.66
CA VAL A 197 13.28 -0.58 -13.38
C VAL A 197 12.71 -1.85 -14.01
N LEU A 198 11.91 -2.60 -13.25
CA LEU A 198 11.45 -3.93 -13.66
C LEU A 198 10.21 -3.86 -14.56
N ALA A 199 9.43 -2.79 -14.51
CA ALA A 199 8.32 -2.58 -15.44
C ALA A 199 8.84 -2.43 -16.87
N GLY A 200 8.47 -3.39 -17.73
CA GLY A 200 8.92 -3.48 -19.12
C GLY A 200 10.21 -4.28 -19.31
N ALA A 201 10.84 -4.75 -18.23
CA ALA A 201 12.02 -5.60 -18.35
C ALA A 201 11.69 -6.93 -19.05
N ILE A 202 12.66 -7.50 -19.75
CA ILE A 202 12.56 -8.80 -20.41
C ILE A 202 13.38 -9.82 -19.63
N LEU A 203 12.73 -10.91 -19.22
CA LEU A 203 13.32 -12.09 -18.62
C LEU A 203 13.54 -13.14 -19.72
N LEU A 204 14.79 -13.40 -20.09
CA LEU A 204 15.16 -14.39 -21.10
C LEU A 204 15.82 -15.59 -20.43
N ASN A 205 15.18 -16.75 -20.49
CA ASN A 205 15.83 -18.01 -20.16
C ASN A 205 16.74 -18.44 -21.33
N VAL A 206 18.04 -18.26 -21.18
CA VAL A 206 19.03 -18.52 -22.26
C VAL A 206 19.16 -20.01 -22.59
N SER A 207 18.72 -20.90 -21.71
CA SER A 207 18.77 -22.35 -21.94
C SER A 207 17.62 -22.85 -22.81
N SER A 208 16.43 -22.26 -22.66
CA SER A 208 15.22 -22.68 -23.40
C SER A 208 14.83 -21.71 -24.52
N GLY A 209 15.39 -20.50 -24.55
CA GLY A 209 14.98 -19.43 -25.46
C GLY A 209 13.68 -18.72 -25.06
N VAL A 210 13.05 -19.13 -23.95
CA VAL A 210 11.79 -18.54 -23.50
C VAL A 210 12.02 -17.11 -22.99
N ALA A 211 11.22 -16.16 -23.46
CA ALA A 211 11.36 -14.76 -23.15
C ALA A 211 10.02 -14.14 -22.69
N ILE A 212 10.04 -13.48 -21.53
CA ILE A 212 8.86 -12.85 -20.96
C ILE A 212 9.14 -11.36 -20.76
N MET A 213 8.23 -10.49 -21.19
CA MET A 213 8.19 -9.09 -20.79
C MET A 213 7.32 -8.92 -19.54
N ILE A 214 7.82 -8.15 -18.58
CA ILE A 214 7.09 -7.78 -17.36
C ILE A 214 6.15 -6.62 -17.66
N ASN A 215 4.84 -6.89 -17.75
CA ASN A 215 3.86 -5.84 -18.03
C ASN A 215 3.50 -5.06 -16.77
N THR A 216 3.37 -5.73 -15.62
CA THR A 216 3.05 -5.07 -14.35
C THR A 216 3.70 -5.81 -13.19
N ILE A 217 4.30 -5.05 -12.29
CA ILE A 217 5.00 -5.56 -11.11
C ILE A 217 4.62 -4.77 -9.86
N GLU A 218 4.56 -5.47 -8.73
CA GLU A 218 4.21 -4.93 -7.41
C GLU A 218 5.32 -5.22 -6.42
N MET A 219 5.90 -4.18 -5.81
CA MET A 219 7.01 -4.36 -4.86
C MET A 219 6.50 -4.52 -3.43
N TYR A 220 7.08 -5.48 -2.71
CA TYR A 220 6.81 -5.80 -1.32
C TYR A 220 8.11 -5.77 -0.49
N GLY A 221 8.01 -5.33 0.76
CA GLY A 221 9.14 -5.41 1.70
C GLY A 221 9.45 -6.84 2.16
N MET A 222 10.60 -7.02 2.81
CA MET A 222 11.01 -8.35 3.34
C MET A 222 10.60 -8.59 4.79
N THR A 223 10.35 -7.53 5.56
CA THR A 223 10.07 -7.63 7.01
C THR A 223 8.75 -6.95 7.38
N LYS A 224 8.15 -7.37 8.50
CA LYS A 224 6.81 -6.89 8.90
C LYS A 224 6.84 -5.43 9.32
N SER A 225 7.95 -5.01 9.93
CA SER A 225 8.18 -3.63 10.34
C SER A 225 8.28 -2.67 9.16
N VAL A 226 8.69 -3.17 7.99
CA VAL A 226 8.83 -2.40 6.75
C VAL A 226 7.56 -2.44 5.91
N ASP A 227 6.90 -3.60 5.87
CA ASP A 227 5.71 -3.81 5.08
C ASP A 227 4.82 -4.89 5.70
N ILE A 228 3.59 -4.54 6.04
CA ILE A 228 2.63 -5.52 6.58
C ILE A 228 2.35 -6.65 5.57
N HIS A 229 2.49 -6.35 4.28
CA HIS A 229 2.28 -7.25 3.15
C HIS A 229 3.55 -7.95 2.69
N ARG A 230 4.61 -7.97 3.52
CA ARG A 230 5.88 -8.60 3.17
C ARG A 230 5.72 -9.99 2.56
N ASP A 231 6.73 -10.41 1.81
CA ASP A 231 6.85 -11.81 1.42
C ASP A 231 6.97 -12.70 2.67
N VAL A 232 6.02 -13.62 2.86
CA VAL A 232 5.96 -14.56 3.98
C VAL A 232 6.40 -15.94 3.51
N SER A 233 7.32 -16.03 2.55
CA SER A 233 7.89 -17.29 2.07
C SER A 233 8.36 -18.15 3.25
N ALA A 234 7.51 -19.09 3.66
CA ALA A 234 7.68 -19.92 4.86
C ALA A 234 8.70 -21.06 4.64
N SER A 235 9.20 -21.23 3.41
CA SER A 235 10.27 -22.17 3.11
C SER A 235 11.60 -21.42 2.96
N MET A 236 12.57 -21.85 3.77
CA MET A 236 13.98 -21.42 3.75
C MET A 236 14.69 -21.61 2.40
N ASP A 237 14.04 -22.22 1.40
CA ASP A 237 14.64 -22.61 0.13
C ASP A 237 14.54 -21.58 -1.01
N SER A 238 13.93 -20.40 -0.82
CA SER A 238 13.58 -19.53 -1.99
C SER A 238 13.95 -18.05 -1.93
N SER A 239 14.31 -17.49 -0.78
CA SER A 239 14.53 -16.03 -0.63
C SER A 239 16.00 -15.60 -0.55
N LEU A 240 16.94 -16.55 -0.55
CA LEU A 240 18.36 -16.25 -0.67
C LEU A 240 18.82 -16.40 -2.13
N PRO A 241 19.71 -15.50 -2.62
CA PRO A 241 20.20 -15.60 -3.99
C PRO A 241 20.85 -16.97 -4.16
N PRO A 242 20.47 -17.74 -5.17
CA PRO A 242 21.18 -18.96 -5.45
C PRO A 242 22.65 -18.63 -5.71
N VAL A 243 23.50 -19.44 -5.10
CA VAL A 243 24.96 -19.41 -5.19
C VAL A 243 25.46 -19.37 -6.66
N SER A 244 24.63 -19.79 -7.62
CA SER A 244 24.93 -19.87 -9.05
C SER A 244 24.10 -18.94 -9.93
N SER A 245 23.39 -17.96 -9.37
CA SER A 245 22.57 -17.02 -10.15
C SER A 245 23.41 -16.10 -11.04
N PHE A 246 22.84 -15.64 -12.16
CA PHE A 246 23.51 -14.67 -13.05
C PHE A 246 23.79 -13.32 -12.37
N TYR A 247 22.95 -12.93 -11.43
CA TYR A 247 23.05 -11.68 -10.70
C TYR A 247 23.00 -11.95 -9.20
N CYS A 248 23.96 -11.41 -8.45
CA CYS A 248 24.20 -11.77 -7.06
C CYS A 248 23.08 -11.37 -6.08
N ASN A 249 22.34 -10.29 -6.38
CA ASN A 249 21.41 -9.67 -5.43
C ASN A 249 19.99 -9.49 -5.98
N VAL A 250 19.74 -9.90 -7.22
CA VAL A 250 18.42 -9.83 -7.87
C VAL A 250 18.24 -11.09 -8.69
N TRP A 251 17.17 -11.84 -8.49
CA TRP A 251 16.91 -13.02 -9.30
C TRP A 251 15.42 -13.26 -9.52
N PRO A 252 15.02 -13.57 -10.76
CA PRO A 252 13.66 -13.99 -11.02
C PRO A 252 13.51 -15.48 -10.69
N CYS A 253 12.43 -15.85 -10.03
CA CYS A 253 12.12 -17.23 -9.72
C CYS A 253 10.62 -17.49 -9.68
N ILE A 254 10.26 -18.77 -9.68
CA ILE A 254 8.88 -19.20 -9.47
C ILE A 254 8.71 -19.57 -8.00
N GLN A 255 7.78 -18.89 -7.34
CA GLN A 255 7.35 -19.17 -5.97
C GLN A 255 6.09 -20.03 -6.00
N ASN A 256 6.16 -21.23 -5.41
CA ASN A 256 5.00 -22.09 -5.26
C ASN A 256 4.19 -21.64 -4.03
N THR A 257 2.95 -21.25 -4.25
CA THR A 257 2.02 -20.85 -3.18
C THR A 257 0.77 -21.72 -3.21
N ARG A 258 -0.05 -21.64 -2.14
CA ARG A 258 -1.35 -22.34 -2.09
C ARG A 258 -2.28 -21.93 -3.24
N ASP A 259 -2.16 -20.68 -3.69
CA ASP A 259 -2.98 -20.11 -4.76
C ASP A 259 -2.40 -20.34 -6.16
N GLY A 260 -1.31 -21.12 -6.28
CA GLY A 260 -0.63 -21.42 -7.53
C GLY A 260 0.81 -20.92 -7.60
N ARG A 261 1.40 -21.01 -8.81
CA ARG A 261 2.79 -20.65 -9.10
C ARG A 261 2.89 -19.17 -9.44
N LYS A 262 3.67 -18.44 -8.66
CA LYS A 262 3.86 -17.00 -8.84
C LYS A 262 5.23 -16.69 -9.40
N LEU A 263 5.28 -15.86 -10.43
CA LEU A 263 6.56 -15.35 -10.94
C LEU A 263 6.92 -14.12 -10.12
N ILE A 264 8.10 -14.17 -9.50
CA ILE A 264 8.62 -13.10 -8.66
C ILE A 264 10.04 -12.72 -9.07
N SER A 265 10.45 -11.50 -8.75
CA SER A 265 11.82 -11.04 -8.77
C SER A 265 12.24 -10.68 -7.36
N THR A 266 13.12 -11.48 -6.77
CA THR A 266 13.53 -11.31 -5.38
C THR A 266 14.87 -10.58 -5.30
N SER A 267 15.05 -9.81 -4.24
CA SER A 267 16.31 -9.21 -3.84
C SER A 267 16.47 -9.32 -2.32
N LEU A 268 17.61 -8.84 -1.79
CA LEU A 268 17.84 -8.83 -0.34
C LEU A 268 16.91 -7.86 0.42
N SER A 269 16.34 -6.85 -0.24
CA SER A 269 15.57 -5.79 0.42
C SER A 269 14.08 -5.79 0.05
N CYS A 270 13.71 -6.39 -1.07
CA CYS A 270 12.33 -6.45 -1.54
C CYS A 270 12.06 -7.61 -2.49
N THR A 271 10.79 -7.98 -2.60
CA THR A 271 10.27 -8.93 -3.60
C THR A 271 9.32 -8.19 -4.53
N GLY A 272 9.55 -8.29 -5.83
CA GLY A 272 8.63 -7.85 -6.87
C GLY A 272 7.74 -9.00 -7.34
N LEU A 273 6.44 -8.91 -7.12
CA LEU A 273 5.46 -9.85 -7.65
C LEU A 273 5.02 -9.40 -9.04
N LEU A 274 5.16 -10.25 -10.04
CA LEU A 274 4.67 -9.97 -11.38
C LEU A 274 3.17 -10.28 -11.42
N THR A 275 2.36 -9.28 -11.72
CA THR A 275 0.89 -9.40 -11.79
C THR A 275 0.36 -9.33 -13.22
N SER A 276 1.21 -8.99 -14.20
CA SER A 276 0.98 -9.28 -15.60
C SER A 276 2.28 -9.46 -16.37
N SER A 277 2.26 -10.33 -17.37
CA SER A 277 3.39 -10.57 -18.26
C SER A 277 2.93 -10.99 -19.66
N THR A 278 3.80 -10.82 -20.64
CA THR A 278 3.57 -11.27 -22.02
C THR A 278 4.79 -12.05 -22.50
N ARG A 279 4.57 -13.19 -23.15
CA ARG A 279 5.65 -13.89 -23.86
C ARG A 279 6.00 -13.13 -25.12
N VAL A 280 7.30 -12.91 -25.34
CA VAL A 280 7.80 -12.23 -26.54
C VAL A 280 8.42 -13.21 -27.54
N ASP A 281 8.64 -14.47 -27.13
CA ASP A 281 9.13 -15.54 -27.99
C ASP A 281 8.02 -16.28 -28.75
N ILE A 282 6.75 -16.16 -28.31
CA ILE A 282 5.58 -16.78 -28.94
C ILE A 282 4.40 -15.82 -28.98
N LEU A 283 3.48 -16.06 -29.92
CA LEU A 283 2.23 -15.31 -30.01
C LEU A 283 1.19 -15.92 -29.06
N GLU A 284 1.08 -15.36 -27.86
CA GLU A 284 0.02 -15.67 -26.89
C GLU A 284 -0.55 -14.40 -26.26
N ASP A 285 -1.76 -14.51 -25.72
CA ASP A 285 -2.37 -13.43 -24.96
C ASP A 285 -1.55 -13.15 -23.67
N PRO A 286 -1.50 -11.89 -23.22
CA PRO A 286 -0.88 -11.55 -21.95
C PRO A 286 -1.46 -12.37 -20.79
N GLN A 287 -0.57 -12.88 -19.93
CA GLN A 287 -0.97 -13.50 -18.69
C GLN A 287 -1.28 -12.40 -17.67
N ILE A 288 -2.45 -12.50 -17.05
CA ILE A 288 -2.95 -11.58 -16.04
C ILE A 288 -3.14 -12.33 -14.73
N GLY A 289 -2.73 -11.70 -13.64
CA GLY A 289 -2.79 -12.24 -12.29
C GLY A 289 -1.50 -12.95 -11.85
N PRO A 290 -1.28 -13.05 -10.54
CA PRO A 290 -0.02 -13.53 -10.00
C PRO A 290 0.22 -15.03 -10.18
N SER A 291 -0.81 -15.85 -10.33
CA SER A 291 -0.72 -17.33 -10.27
C SER A 291 -0.65 -18.03 -11.64
N SER A 292 -0.56 -17.28 -12.73
CA SER A 292 -0.83 -17.80 -14.08
C SER A 292 0.42 -18.30 -14.83
N SER A 293 1.61 -18.26 -14.21
CA SER A 293 2.85 -18.55 -14.94
C SER A 293 2.98 -20.03 -15.30
N THR A 294 2.86 -20.32 -16.59
CA THR A 294 3.27 -21.60 -17.20
C THR A 294 4.78 -21.66 -17.45
N VAL A 295 5.48 -20.54 -17.26
CA VAL A 295 6.85 -20.38 -17.71
C VAL A 295 7.87 -20.88 -16.70
N THR A 296 8.88 -21.56 -17.20
CA THR A 296 10.04 -22.01 -16.43
C THR A 296 11.13 -20.93 -16.46
N ILE A 297 11.23 -20.18 -15.36
CA ILE A 297 12.28 -19.19 -15.10
C ILE A 297 13.18 -19.73 -13.98
N SER A 298 14.49 -19.61 -14.17
CA SER A 298 15.51 -20.03 -13.19
C SER A 298 16.58 -18.95 -13.02
N PRO A 299 17.01 -18.64 -11.79
CA PRO A 299 18.07 -17.67 -11.53
C PRO A 299 19.41 -17.94 -12.25
N GLN A 300 19.71 -19.21 -12.53
CA GLN A 300 20.95 -19.64 -13.15
C GLN A 300 20.95 -19.46 -14.68
N THR A 301 19.78 -19.42 -15.29
CA THR A 301 19.63 -19.40 -16.75
C THR A 301 18.89 -18.17 -17.26
N THR A 302 18.44 -17.27 -16.38
CA THR A 302 17.64 -16.11 -16.78
C THR A 302 18.47 -14.84 -16.81
N ARG A 303 18.53 -14.20 -17.97
CA ARG A 303 19.04 -12.83 -18.12
C ARG A 303 17.89 -11.84 -18.00
N ILE A 304 18.17 -10.71 -17.36
CA ILE A 304 17.25 -9.58 -17.22
C ILE A 304 17.75 -8.48 -18.15
N TYR A 305 16.91 -8.08 -19.09
CA TYR A 305 17.14 -6.92 -19.93
C TYR A 305 16.24 -5.79 -19.46
N ILE A 306 16.83 -4.64 -19.17
CA ILE A 306 16.14 -3.47 -18.64
C ILE A 306 16.07 -2.43 -19.75
N ASP A 307 14.91 -1.79 -19.88
CA ASP A 307 14.75 -0.65 -20.78
C ASP A 307 15.51 0.57 -20.25
N GLN A 308 16.23 1.26 -21.14
CA GLN A 308 17.09 2.37 -20.76
C GLN A 308 16.28 3.53 -20.17
N GLU A 309 15.11 3.85 -20.73
CA GLU A 309 14.27 4.94 -20.23
C GLU A 309 13.69 4.60 -18.84
N SER A 310 13.26 3.36 -18.63
CA SER A 310 12.87 2.85 -17.30
C SER A 310 14.02 2.95 -16.29
N TRP A 311 15.25 2.62 -16.69
CA TRP A 311 16.43 2.75 -15.82
C TRP A 311 16.70 4.21 -15.42
N ASP A 312 16.67 5.13 -16.39
CA ASP A 312 16.92 6.55 -16.14
C ASP A 312 15.86 7.15 -15.20
N LYS A 313 14.58 6.81 -15.41
CA LYS A 313 13.47 7.20 -14.51
C LYS A 313 13.67 6.64 -13.12
N ALA A 314 14.05 5.37 -13.01
CA ALA A 314 14.27 4.75 -11.71
C ALA A 314 15.44 5.36 -10.95
N ASN A 315 16.53 5.73 -11.61
CA ASN A 315 17.63 6.45 -10.97
C ASN A 315 17.17 7.80 -10.43
N ALA A 316 16.36 8.55 -11.19
CA ALA A 316 15.80 9.80 -10.72
C ALA A 316 14.89 9.61 -9.48
N LEU A 317 14.10 8.53 -9.44
CA LEU A 317 13.29 8.16 -8.28
C LEU A 317 14.17 7.78 -7.08
N ALA A 318 15.21 6.98 -7.29
CA ALA A 318 16.09 6.51 -6.23
C ALA A 318 16.83 7.66 -5.54
N LEU A 319 17.28 8.65 -6.30
CA LEU A 319 18.00 9.83 -5.80
C LEU A 319 17.11 10.84 -5.07
N ASN A 320 15.78 10.70 -5.12
CA ASN A 320 14.84 11.63 -4.51
C ASN A 320 14.09 10.97 -3.33
N SER A 321 14.58 11.15 -2.11
CA SER A 321 13.95 10.60 -0.89
C SER A 321 12.53 11.14 -0.62
N GLU A 322 12.17 12.30 -1.20
CA GLU A 322 10.87 12.92 -1.02
C GLU A 322 9.80 12.38 -1.97
N VAL A 323 10.18 11.55 -2.95
CA VAL A 323 9.20 10.99 -3.88
C VAL A 323 8.21 10.08 -3.16
N ARG A 324 6.92 10.21 -3.47
CA ARG A 324 5.83 9.43 -2.86
C ARG A 324 5.10 8.53 -3.86
N SER A 325 5.47 8.59 -5.13
CA SER A 325 4.82 7.90 -6.25
C SER A 325 5.80 7.71 -7.42
N ILE A 326 5.60 6.66 -8.21
CA ILE A 326 6.34 6.43 -9.46
C ILE A 326 5.93 7.46 -10.52
N HIS A 327 4.63 7.74 -10.61
CA HIS A 327 4.07 8.79 -11.47
C HIS A 327 3.15 9.70 -10.67
N THR A 328 3.20 11.01 -10.93
CA THR A 328 2.31 11.98 -10.29
C THR A 328 0.90 11.94 -10.86
N SER A 329 0.77 11.58 -12.14
CA SER A 329 -0.51 11.23 -12.76
C SER A 329 -0.85 9.77 -12.49
N TYR A 330 -2.11 9.47 -12.16
CA TYR A 330 -2.62 8.11 -11.99
C TYR A 330 -2.06 7.36 -10.77
N LEU A 331 -2.26 7.95 -9.58
CA LEU A 331 -1.79 7.42 -8.30
C LEU A 331 -2.47 6.09 -7.94
N VAL A 332 -3.79 5.97 -8.15
CA VAL A 332 -4.57 4.79 -7.76
C VAL A 332 -4.10 3.52 -8.48
N GLY A 333 -3.71 3.63 -9.74
CA GLY A 333 -3.16 2.49 -10.49
C GLY A 333 -1.85 1.96 -9.95
N GLN A 334 -1.12 2.78 -9.19
CA GLN A 334 0.14 2.42 -8.52
C GLN A 334 -0.08 1.76 -7.16
N MET A 335 -1.33 1.66 -6.67
CA MET A 335 -1.64 0.87 -5.49
C MET A 335 -1.65 -0.63 -5.82
N ARG A 336 -1.13 -1.43 -4.89
CA ARG A 336 -0.98 -2.88 -5.04
C ARG A 336 -2.31 -3.63 -5.02
N GLN A 337 -2.33 -4.84 -5.56
CA GLN A 337 -3.45 -5.75 -5.43
C GLN A 337 -3.44 -6.40 -4.04
N LEU A 338 -4.30 -5.93 -3.15
CA LEU A 338 -4.37 -6.37 -1.76
C LEU A 338 -5.72 -7.01 -1.42
N ARG A 339 -5.72 -7.90 -0.42
CA ARG A 339 -6.94 -8.60 0.06
C ARG A 339 -7.24 -8.36 1.55
N SER A 340 -6.35 -7.72 2.29
CA SER A 340 -6.46 -7.57 3.74
C SER A 340 -5.59 -6.42 4.25
N GLN A 341 -5.54 -6.22 5.56
CA GLN A 341 -4.69 -5.23 6.24
C GLN A 341 -4.88 -3.78 5.74
N PHE A 342 -6.06 -3.45 5.21
CA PHE A 342 -6.40 -2.08 4.80
C PHE A 342 -6.35 -1.08 5.97
N HIS A 343 -6.37 -1.55 7.22
CA HIS A 343 -6.13 -0.70 8.37
C HIS A 343 -4.65 -0.25 8.53
N HIS A 344 -3.72 -0.82 7.77
CA HIS A 344 -2.29 -0.50 7.87
C HIS A 344 -1.86 0.47 6.76
N PRO A 345 -1.10 1.53 7.07
CA PRO A 345 -0.78 2.54 6.07
C PRO A 345 0.07 2.05 4.90
N THR A 346 0.92 1.03 5.10
CA THR A 346 1.72 0.47 3.99
C THR A 346 0.87 -0.20 2.91
N SER A 347 -0.41 -0.47 3.16
CA SER A 347 -1.36 -0.95 2.15
C SER A 347 -1.55 0.04 1.00
N TYR A 348 -1.32 1.33 1.26
CA TYR A 348 -1.55 2.41 0.31
C TYR A 348 -0.26 2.90 -0.37
N MET A 349 0.85 2.18 -0.20
CA MET A 349 2.10 2.51 -0.89
C MET A 349 1.95 2.33 -2.42
N LEU A 350 2.44 3.32 -3.15
CA LEU A 350 2.36 3.42 -4.61
C LEU A 350 3.48 2.64 -5.32
N CYS A 351 3.63 1.37 -4.94
CA CYS A 351 4.74 0.48 -5.33
C CYS A 351 4.41 -0.45 -6.52
N ARG A 352 3.39 -0.11 -7.30
CA ARG A 352 2.99 -0.86 -8.50
C ARG A 352 3.33 -0.08 -9.75
N ALA A 353 4.04 -0.72 -10.67
CA ALA A 353 4.42 -0.13 -11.94
C ALA A 353 3.95 -1.00 -13.09
N SER A 354 3.57 -0.35 -14.19
CA SER A 354 3.27 -1.01 -15.46
C SER A 354 4.22 -0.52 -16.54
N SER A 355 4.58 -1.41 -17.47
CA SER A 355 5.41 -1.08 -18.61
C SER A 355 4.72 -0.08 -19.54
N HIS A 356 5.48 0.59 -20.41
CA HIS A 356 4.94 1.52 -21.40
C HIS A 356 3.85 0.88 -22.29
N VAL A 357 3.98 -0.41 -22.62
CA VAL A 357 2.96 -1.15 -23.39
C VAL A 357 1.68 -1.44 -22.59
N ALA A 358 1.77 -1.45 -21.27
CA ALA A 358 0.67 -1.70 -20.35
C ALA A 358 0.26 -0.43 -19.56
N MET A 359 0.67 0.77 -20.00
CA MET A 359 0.27 2.01 -19.35
C MET A 359 -1.20 2.36 -19.59
N GLY A 360 -1.81 1.83 -20.65
CA GLY A 360 -3.25 1.96 -20.86
C GLY A 360 -4.03 1.30 -19.74
N ARG A 361 -5.04 1.99 -19.19
CA ARG A 361 -5.85 1.49 -18.05
C ARG A 361 -6.45 0.09 -18.30
N PHE A 362 -6.81 -0.19 -19.55
CA PHE A 362 -7.39 -1.48 -19.96
C PHE A 362 -6.37 -2.62 -20.09
N CYS A 363 -5.07 -2.29 -20.06
CA CYS A 363 -3.97 -3.25 -20.20
C CYS A 363 -3.37 -3.64 -18.85
N GLN A 364 -3.88 -3.07 -17.75
CA GLN A 364 -3.41 -3.33 -16.40
C GLN A 364 -4.35 -4.31 -15.69
N PRO A 365 -3.82 -5.20 -14.82
CA PRO A 365 -4.67 -5.99 -13.95
C PRO A 365 -5.53 -5.06 -13.08
N LEU A 366 -6.82 -5.37 -12.94
CA LEU A 366 -7.69 -4.62 -12.04
C LEU A 366 -7.38 -4.96 -10.58
N THR A 367 -7.38 -3.93 -9.74
CA THR A 367 -7.21 -4.03 -8.30
C THR A 367 -8.49 -3.60 -7.60
N VAL A 368 -8.59 -3.85 -6.30
CA VAL A 368 -9.70 -3.34 -5.48
C VAL A 368 -9.84 -1.82 -5.56
N PHE A 369 -8.78 -1.10 -5.92
CA PHE A 369 -8.76 0.36 -6.04
C PHE A 369 -9.11 0.87 -7.44
N THR A 370 -8.99 0.04 -8.48
CA THR A 370 -9.16 0.44 -9.89
C THR A 370 -10.35 -0.22 -10.56
N TYR A 371 -10.96 -1.23 -9.93
CA TYR A 371 -12.10 -1.95 -10.49
C TYR A 371 -13.33 -1.05 -10.71
N ALA A 372 -13.50 0.00 -9.89
CA ALA A 372 -14.55 1.01 -10.05
C ALA A 372 -14.52 1.76 -11.38
N ASP A 373 -13.34 1.94 -11.96
CA ASP A 373 -13.12 2.66 -13.23
C ASP A 373 -13.26 1.74 -14.46
N PHE A 374 -13.55 0.46 -14.25
CA PHE A 374 -13.69 -0.49 -15.33
C PHE A 374 -15.02 -0.32 -16.05
N GLU A 375 -15.00 0.29 -17.23
CA GLU A 375 -16.12 0.34 -18.17
C GLU A 375 -16.30 -0.99 -18.90
N GLY A 376 -16.52 -2.08 -18.15
CA GLY A 376 -16.88 -3.36 -18.73
C GLY A 376 -18.25 -3.29 -19.42
N ILE A 377 -18.46 -4.12 -20.45
CA ILE A 377 -19.80 -4.39 -20.99
C ILE A 377 -20.68 -4.78 -19.80
N LYS A 378 -21.65 -3.93 -19.43
CA LYS A 378 -22.62 -4.20 -18.36
C LYS A 378 -23.25 -5.57 -18.62
N LYS A 379 -22.72 -6.61 -17.98
CA LYS A 379 -23.44 -7.87 -17.88
C LYS A 379 -24.57 -7.62 -16.90
N THR A 380 -25.75 -8.12 -17.25
CA THR A 380 -27.00 -8.03 -16.49
C THR A 380 -26.97 -8.81 -15.16
N ILE A 381 -25.78 -9.06 -14.59
CA ILE A 381 -25.61 -9.79 -13.34
C ILE A 381 -25.39 -8.74 -12.24
N ASP A 382 -26.41 -8.58 -11.40
CA ASP A 382 -26.53 -7.62 -10.30
C ASP A 382 -25.35 -7.56 -9.31
N ASN A 383 -24.51 -8.61 -9.25
CA ASN A 383 -23.36 -8.66 -8.35
C ASN A 383 -22.13 -7.87 -8.85
N ASP A 384 -21.94 -7.72 -10.16
CA ASP A 384 -20.77 -7.02 -10.71
C ASP A 384 -20.82 -5.54 -10.35
N ASN A 385 -22.03 -4.95 -10.34
CA ASN A 385 -22.24 -3.56 -9.93
C ASN A 385 -21.87 -3.33 -8.45
N SER A 386 -22.24 -4.27 -7.57
CA SER A 386 -21.95 -4.14 -6.13
C SER A 386 -20.45 -4.17 -5.82
N ASN A 387 -19.68 -4.98 -6.56
CA ASN A 387 -18.22 -5.00 -6.44
C ASN A 387 -17.57 -3.72 -6.95
N MET A 388 -18.09 -3.14 -8.04
CA MET A 388 -17.63 -1.85 -8.56
C MET A 388 -17.91 -0.72 -7.56
N ILE A 389 -19.09 -0.71 -6.95
CA ILE A 389 -19.47 0.26 -5.91
C ILE A 389 -18.57 0.10 -4.67
N ALA A 390 -18.31 -1.13 -4.22
CA ALA A 390 -17.36 -1.38 -3.13
C ALA A 390 -15.95 -0.89 -3.48
N SER A 391 -15.50 -1.10 -4.73
CA SER A 391 -14.22 -0.59 -5.22
C SER A 391 -14.13 0.94 -5.17
N ARG A 392 -15.24 1.67 -5.42
CA ARG A 392 -15.26 3.15 -5.28
C ARG A 392 -14.94 3.60 -3.86
N ILE A 393 -15.43 2.89 -2.85
CA ILE A 393 -15.12 3.18 -1.45
C ILE A 393 -13.64 2.94 -1.17
N PHE A 394 -13.08 1.82 -1.61
CA PHE A 394 -11.63 1.57 -1.45
C PHE A 394 -10.78 2.59 -2.21
N GLN A 395 -11.20 2.99 -3.41
CA GLN A 395 -10.55 4.02 -4.20
C GLN A 395 -10.53 5.36 -3.46
N GLU A 396 -11.67 5.79 -2.90
CA GLU A 396 -11.76 7.03 -2.12
C GLU A 396 -10.87 6.99 -0.88
N ILE A 397 -10.91 5.89 -0.11
CA ILE A 397 -10.03 5.71 1.05
C ILE A 397 -8.57 5.84 0.62
N GLY A 398 -8.20 5.22 -0.51
CA GLY A 398 -6.86 5.35 -1.08
C GLY A 398 -6.51 6.80 -1.42
N TYR A 399 -7.39 7.54 -2.11
CA TYR A 399 -7.17 8.94 -2.44
C TYR A 399 -6.98 9.81 -1.20
N GLU A 400 -7.84 9.68 -0.20
CA GLU A 400 -7.78 10.47 1.03
C GLU A 400 -6.50 10.19 1.82
N ILE A 401 -6.05 8.93 1.88
CA ILE A 401 -4.79 8.56 2.53
C ILE A 401 -3.59 9.11 1.76
N ILE A 402 -3.59 9.06 0.43
CA ILE A 402 -2.50 9.59 -0.39
C ILE A 402 -2.41 11.12 -0.28
N LYS A 403 -3.56 11.80 -0.34
CA LYS A 403 -3.64 13.26 -0.33
C LYS A 403 -3.34 13.85 1.05
N SER A 404 -3.90 13.25 2.10
CA SER A 404 -3.90 13.80 3.46
C SER A 404 -3.63 12.71 4.50
N PRO A 405 -2.45 12.07 4.53
CA PRO A 405 -2.21 10.86 5.35
C PRO A 405 -2.46 11.02 6.85
N ALA A 406 -2.37 12.25 7.38
CA ALA A 406 -2.55 12.54 8.80
C ALA A 406 -4.01 12.84 9.20
N THR A 407 -4.85 13.19 8.22
CA THR A 407 -6.22 13.67 8.44
C THR A 407 -7.21 13.02 7.47
N ALA A 408 -6.84 11.87 6.91
CA ALA A 408 -7.67 11.15 5.96
C ALA A 408 -8.97 10.73 6.65
N ASN A 409 -10.10 11.00 5.99
CA ASN A 409 -11.42 10.68 6.49
C ASN A 409 -12.30 10.23 5.33
N LEU A 410 -13.16 9.25 5.58
CA LEU A 410 -14.15 8.84 4.58
C LEU A 410 -15.37 9.78 4.66
N ASN A 411 -15.93 10.19 3.52
CA ASN A 411 -17.10 11.05 3.48
C ASN A 411 -18.40 10.24 3.61
N ARG A 412 -19.20 10.49 4.66
CA ARG A 412 -20.51 9.85 4.88
C ARG A 412 -21.45 9.94 3.67
N THR A 413 -21.50 11.10 3.02
CA THR A 413 -22.36 11.34 1.86
C THR A 413 -22.00 10.41 0.69
N LEU A 414 -20.72 10.11 0.49
CA LEU A 414 -20.29 9.17 -0.54
C LEU A 414 -20.78 7.75 -0.23
N VAL A 415 -20.70 7.33 1.04
CA VAL A 415 -21.14 6.00 1.48
C VAL A 415 -22.65 5.86 1.32
N VAL A 416 -23.43 6.88 1.72
CA VAL A 416 -24.90 6.88 1.54
C VAL A 416 -25.28 6.80 0.06
N LYS A 417 -24.66 7.62 -0.80
CA LYS A 417 -24.92 7.58 -2.25
C LYS A 417 -24.58 6.23 -2.85
N SER A 418 -23.43 5.68 -2.47
CA SER A 418 -22.97 4.36 -2.95
C SER A 418 -23.92 3.25 -2.49
N MET A 419 -24.40 3.31 -1.24
CA MET A 419 -25.36 2.33 -0.72
C MET A 419 -26.71 2.37 -1.46
N ALA A 420 -27.17 3.54 -1.89
CA ALA A 420 -28.40 3.66 -2.67
C ALA A 420 -28.31 3.01 -4.07
N GLU A 421 -27.10 2.80 -4.59
CA GLU A 421 -26.86 2.10 -5.86
C GLU A 421 -26.71 0.58 -5.69
N LEU A 422 -26.67 0.08 -4.45
CA LEU A 422 -26.52 -1.35 -4.15
C LEU A 422 -27.86 -2.07 -4.17
N ASN A 423 -27.86 -3.28 -4.74
CA ASN A 423 -28.94 -4.23 -4.57
C ASN A 423 -28.89 -4.85 -3.16
N ASP A 424 -30.01 -5.42 -2.72
CA ASP A 424 -30.07 -6.16 -1.45
C ASP A 424 -29.05 -7.31 -1.44
N GLY A 425 -28.25 -7.41 -0.38
CA GLY A 425 -27.24 -8.45 -0.27
C GLY A 425 -26.17 -8.18 0.77
N ARG A 426 -25.14 -9.06 0.79
CA ARG A 426 -24.06 -9.00 1.78
C ARG A 426 -23.29 -7.67 1.75
N ILE A 427 -23.06 -7.11 0.56
CA ILE A 427 -22.35 -5.83 0.42
C ILE A 427 -23.19 -4.68 1.00
N ASN A 428 -24.51 -4.67 0.80
CA ASN A 428 -25.41 -3.69 1.41
C ASN A 428 -25.37 -3.74 2.95
N ILE A 429 -25.33 -4.94 3.55
CA ILE A 429 -25.14 -5.12 5.01
C ILE A 429 -23.80 -4.54 5.49
N LEU A 430 -22.72 -4.73 4.72
CA LEU A 430 -21.42 -4.15 5.04
C LEU A 430 -21.43 -2.62 4.95
N PHE A 431 -22.12 -2.05 3.97
CA PHE A 431 -22.30 -0.60 3.86
C PHE A 431 -23.15 -0.02 4.99
N SER A 432 -24.19 -0.76 5.43
CA SER A 432 -24.98 -0.39 6.61
C SER A 432 -24.11 -0.35 7.87
N SER A 433 -23.23 -1.35 8.01
CA SER A 433 -22.28 -1.44 9.13
C SER A 433 -21.24 -0.32 9.07
N LEU A 434 -20.79 0.06 7.87
CA LEU A 434 -19.89 1.19 7.65
C LEU A 434 -20.57 2.52 7.99
N LEU A 435 -21.84 2.69 7.62
CA LEU A 435 -22.62 3.89 7.95
C LEU A 435 -22.81 4.08 9.45
N ALA A 436 -22.87 2.98 10.21
CA ALA A 436 -22.97 3.02 11.67
C ALA A 436 -21.68 3.47 12.38
N LEU A 437 -20.57 3.61 11.66
CA LEU A 437 -19.31 4.13 12.22
C LEU A 437 -19.25 5.66 12.21
N PHE A 438 -20.08 6.31 11.39
CA PHE A 438 -20.29 7.76 11.37
C PHE A 438 -21.24 8.14 12.48
#